data_AF-A0A1C6U086-F1
#
_entry.id   AF-A0A1C6U086-F1
#
_cell.length_a   1.000
_cell.length_b   1.000
_cell.length_c   1.000
_cell.angle_alpha   90.00
_cell.angle_beta   90.00
_cell.angle_gamma   90.00
#
_symmetry.space_group_name_H-M   'P 1'
#
loop_
_entity.id
_entity.type
_entity.pdbx_description
1 polymer ?
#
loop_
_entity_poly.entity_id
_entity_poly.type
_entity_poly.pdbx_seq_one_letter_code
_entity_poly.pdbx_strand_id
1 'polypeptide(L)'
;MVHHDHAGHDDTGQNGTEPAEREGGTDRVDAGDVPVAVEFQPANEVEQDLLAATSTGSTDTFLSTLLLARVLLPVAVDSAPGSRPGEPGFVWRTERLDGERYVVVHTSPERLTDHHTVTVETVLVKFVQLIRCWPEEDWSFAVNPGTPIGAKLPGEQIVGLANWAAEVGLGDDAGAEEPVAVEEPASRPRNAAPPVDPNAPVVMQKAVAPSQLAYYLERGYDRVSGFVHRAPELAHLTTPAQLHGGLGLGYPDSPFARDADEIYVLRWPAHRPSLYRIPYGGQNEDAMRAMEGWVIERFPFRGNGFAPGESSDVIAEFKVDSARLPHGSQLLRISADGTERVIATLDTDALVWRQVGGS
;
A
#
# COMPACT_ATOMS: atom_id res chain seq x y z
N MET A 1 57.22 66.53 -5.10
CA MET A 1 56.60 67.40 -4.08
C MET A 1 56.17 66.48 -2.94
N VAL A 2 57.09 65.89 -2.16
CA VAL A 2 57.95 66.43 -1.09
C VAL A 2 57.19 67.31 -0.09
N HIS A 3 56.88 66.73 1.08
CA HIS A 3 56.99 67.28 2.44
C HIS A 3 56.72 66.09 3.41
N HIS A 4 57.75 65.38 3.89
CA HIS A 4 58.53 65.55 5.13
C HIS A 4 57.77 65.37 6.46
N ASP A 5 58.12 64.26 7.13
CA ASP A 5 58.31 63.98 8.57
C ASP A 5 57.88 65.01 9.63
N HIS A 6 57.27 64.51 10.72
CA HIS A 6 57.89 64.58 12.05
C HIS A 6 57.29 63.55 13.05
N ALA A 7 58.20 62.86 13.73
CA ALA A 7 57.97 62.00 14.89
C ALA A 7 57.97 62.81 16.21
N GLY A 8 57.51 62.19 17.30
CA GLY A 8 58.09 62.45 18.63
C GLY A 8 57.19 62.31 19.85
N HIS A 9 57.73 61.56 20.83
CA HIS A 9 57.49 61.55 22.29
C HIS A 9 56.29 60.75 22.83
N ASP A 10 56.52 59.57 23.44
CA ASP A 10 57.13 59.28 24.77
C ASP A 10 56.15 59.53 25.93
N ASP A 11 55.72 58.46 26.60
CA ASP A 11 55.99 58.36 28.04
C ASP A 11 56.03 56.90 28.54
N THR A 12 57.02 56.73 29.39
CA THR A 12 57.59 55.60 30.10
C THR A 12 56.82 55.20 31.37
N GLY A 13 57.02 53.94 31.79
CA GLY A 13 56.80 53.46 33.17
C GLY A 13 56.46 51.97 33.21
N GLN A 14 57.43 51.04 33.14
CA GLN A 14 58.16 50.41 34.29
C GLN A 14 57.21 49.87 35.39
N ASN A 15 57.30 48.65 35.90
CA ASN A 15 58.39 47.67 36.04
C ASN A 15 57.84 46.30 36.50
N GLY A 16 58.55 45.22 36.10
CA GLY A 16 58.79 43.97 36.87
C GLY A 16 57.64 42.96 37.04
N THR A 17 57.81 41.63 37.02
CA THR A 17 58.97 40.74 37.01
C THR A 17 58.48 39.31 36.72
N GLU A 18 59.14 38.64 35.76
CA GLU A 18 59.35 37.20 35.49
C GLU A 18 58.26 36.08 35.59
N PRO A 19 58.45 34.97 34.82
CA PRO A 19 57.43 33.97 34.52
C PRO A 19 57.60 32.66 35.34
N ALA A 20 56.50 31.94 35.55
CA ALA A 20 56.52 30.56 36.05
C ALA A 20 55.45 29.70 35.34
N GLU A 21 55.97 28.85 34.46
CA GLU A 21 55.59 27.46 34.18
C GLU A 21 54.14 26.95 34.38
N ARG A 22 53.59 26.48 33.26
CA ARG A 22 52.94 25.18 33.01
C ARG A 22 51.67 24.81 33.80
N GLU A 23 50.55 24.77 33.08
CA GLU A 23 49.85 23.56 32.59
C GLU A 23 48.40 23.95 32.26
N GLY A 24 47.95 23.74 31.02
CA GLY A 24 46.62 24.16 30.58
C GLY A 24 46.13 23.35 29.40
N GLY A 25 45.56 22.19 29.72
CA GLY A 25 44.50 21.47 29.01
C GLY A 25 44.45 21.55 27.49
N THR A 26 44.78 20.44 26.84
CA THR A 26 44.21 20.09 25.54
C THR A 26 42.68 20.16 25.64
N ASP A 27 42.11 21.16 24.98
CA ASP A 27 40.67 21.34 24.84
C ASP A 27 40.13 20.14 24.04
N ARG A 28 39.65 19.12 24.77
CA ARG A 28 38.85 18.04 24.20
C ARG A 28 37.56 18.70 23.76
N VAL A 29 37.41 18.88 22.46
CA VAL A 29 36.14 19.21 21.83
C VAL A 29 35.14 18.15 22.30
N ASP A 30 34.26 18.58 23.19
CA ASP A 30 33.12 17.80 23.66
C ASP A 30 32.32 17.42 22.42
N ALA A 31 32.29 16.12 22.12
CA ALA A 31 31.46 15.56 21.07
C ALA A 31 30.02 15.63 21.58
N GLY A 32 29.46 16.84 21.51
CA GLY A 32 28.09 17.14 21.83
C GLY A 32 27.18 16.25 21.00
N ASP A 33 26.55 15.32 21.70
CA ASP A 33 25.29 14.64 21.42
C ASP A 33 24.65 15.06 20.10
N VAL A 34 24.99 14.33 19.03
CA VAL A 34 24.22 14.39 17.79
C VAL A 34 22.87 13.76 18.17
N PRO A 35 21.74 14.50 18.14
CA PRO A 35 20.46 13.90 18.49
C PRO A 35 20.26 12.72 17.56
N VAL A 36 20.26 11.51 18.13
CA VAL A 36 19.95 10.29 17.40
C VAL A 36 18.57 10.52 16.81
N ALA A 37 18.48 10.66 15.48
CA ALA A 37 17.20 10.79 14.83
C ALA A 37 16.40 9.56 15.22
N VAL A 38 15.36 9.75 16.04
CA VAL A 38 14.47 8.67 16.42
C VAL A 38 13.87 8.16 15.12
N GLU A 39 14.24 6.95 14.74
CA GLU A 39 13.75 6.32 13.53
C GLU A 39 12.22 6.23 13.62
N PHE A 40 11.53 6.69 12.59
CA PHE A 40 10.09 6.62 12.57
C PHE A 40 9.65 5.16 12.56
N GLN A 41 8.89 4.75 13.57
CA GLN A 41 8.39 3.39 13.72
C GLN A 41 6.91 3.35 13.32
N PRO A 42 6.56 2.69 12.20
CA PRO A 42 5.17 2.44 11.84
C PRO A 42 4.43 1.65 12.94
N ALA A 43 3.23 2.10 13.31
CA ALA A 43 2.41 1.44 14.33
C ALA A 43 1.58 0.26 13.79
N ASN A 44 1.29 0.26 12.50
CA ASN A 44 0.46 -0.77 11.84
C ASN A 44 0.85 -0.95 10.36
N GLU A 45 0.23 -1.92 9.68
CA GLU A 45 0.50 -2.23 8.27
C GLU A 45 0.24 -1.05 7.34
N VAL A 46 -0.82 -0.26 7.58
CA VAL A 46 -1.11 0.95 6.80
C VAL A 46 0.06 1.92 6.87
N GLU A 47 0.59 2.19 8.07
CA GLU A 47 1.75 3.10 8.22
C GLU A 47 3.03 2.54 7.59
N GLN A 48 3.22 1.22 7.60
CA GLN A 48 4.35 0.58 6.91
C GLN A 48 4.26 0.80 5.40
N ASP A 49 3.07 0.61 4.83
CA ASP A 49 2.80 0.83 3.41
C ASP A 49 2.94 2.32 3.03
N LEU A 50 2.45 3.24 3.88
CA LEU A 50 2.62 4.68 3.67
C LEU A 50 4.09 5.10 3.76
N LEU A 51 4.87 4.48 4.65
CA LEU A 51 6.30 4.73 4.76
C LEU A 51 7.06 4.21 3.54
N ALA A 52 6.72 3.02 3.05
CA ALA A 52 7.28 2.45 1.84
C ALA A 52 6.94 3.30 0.61
N ALA A 53 5.68 3.75 0.49
CA ALA A 53 5.23 4.63 -0.57
C ALA A 53 5.98 5.98 -0.55
N THR A 54 6.14 6.56 0.64
CA THR A 54 6.88 7.82 0.79
C THR A 54 8.37 7.67 0.48
N SER A 55 8.98 6.57 0.93
CA SER A 55 10.39 6.26 0.67
C SER A 55 10.69 6.04 -0.81
N THR A 56 9.69 5.59 -1.57
CA THR A 56 9.78 5.39 -3.02
C THR A 56 9.25 6.57 -3.84
N GLY A 57 8.70 7.61 -3.18
CA GLY A 57 8.09 8.76 -3.83
C GLY A 57 6.80 8.46 -4.60
N SER A 58 6.12 7.35 -4.28
CA SER A 58 4.92 6.90 -4.98
C SER A 58 3.64 7.53 -4.39
N THR A 59 3.21 8.65 -4.96
CA THR A 59 1.93 9.29 -4.58
C THR A 59 0.74 8.35 -4.82
N ASP A 60 0.75 7.56 -5.89
CA ASP A 60 -0.35 6.65 -6.23
C ASP A 60 -0.50 5.52 -5.21
N THR A 61 0.62 4.92 -4.78
CA THR A 61 0.62 3.91 -3.72
C THR A 61 0.16 4.53 -2.40
N PHE A 62 0.63 5.74 -2.08
CA PHE A 62 0.23 6.45 -0.87
C PHE A 62 -1.28 6.69 -0.83
N LEU A 63 -1.86 7.23 -1.91
CA LEU A 63 -3.30 7.49 -2.01
C LEU A 63 -4.13 6.20 -2.04
N SER A 64 -3.68 5.17 -2.76
CA SER A 64 -4.38 3.87 -2.79
C SER A 64 -4.40 3.20 -1.42
N THR A 65 -3.29 3.25 -0.67
CA THR A 65 -3.22 2.77 0.71
C THR A 65 -4.18 3.55 1.60
N LEU A 66 -4.23 4.88 1.48
CA LEU A 66 -5.19 5.69 2.25
C LEU A 66 -6.65 5.37 1.91
N LEU A 67 -7.00 5.22 0.64
CA LEU A 67 -8.38 4.92 0.19
C LEU A 67 -8.94 3.64 0.80
N LEU A 68 -8.08 2.65 1.06
CA LEU A 68 -8.45 1.38 1.72
C LEU A 68 -8.35 1.44 3.25
N ALA A 69 -7.72 2.47 3.80
CA ALA A 69 -7.46 2.59 5.23
C ALA A 69 -8.71 2.98 6.03
N ARG A 70 -8.70 2.58 7.31
CA ARG A 70 -9.50 3.24 8.34
C ARG A 70 -8.64 4.30 9.02
N VAL A 71 -9.18 5.51 9.18
CA VAL A 71 -8.52 6.64 9.82
C VAL A 71 -9.29 7.06 11.07
N LEU A 72 -8.55 7.55 12.06
CA LEU A 72 -9.07 8.16 13.27
C LEU A 72 -9.33 9.64 12.97
N LEU A 73 -10.60 10.02 13.01
CA LEU A 73 -11.03 11.41 12.90
C LEU A 73 -11.36 11.96 14.30
N PRO A 74 -10.63 12.99 14.76
CA PRO A 74 -10.97 13.72 15.99
C PRO A 74 -12.36 14.36 15.92
N VAL A 75 -13.17 14.13 16.94
CA VAL A 75 -14.52 14.66 17.07
C VAL A 75 -14.48 16.07 17.68
N ALA A 76 -15.28 16.99 17.14
CA ALA A 76 -15.45 18.30 17.77
C ALA A 76 -16.31 18.17 19.02
N VAL A 77 -15.99 18.92 20.08
CA VAL A 77 -16.70 18.88 21.37
C VAL A 77 -18.19 19.17 21.24
N ASP A 78 -18.56 19.96 20.22
CA ASP A 78 -19.95 20.35 19.95
C ASP A 78 -20.73 19.33 19.10
N SER A 79 -20.11 18.19 18.74
CA SER A 79 -20.79 17.13 17.98
C SER A 79 -21.81 16.40 18.86
N ALA A 80 -22.93 16.01 18.26
CA ALA A 80 -23.89 15.15 18.95
C ALA A 80 -23.22 13.81 19.34
N PRO A 81 -23.47 13.28 20.55
CA PRO A 81 -22.84 12.04 21.00
C PRO A 81 -23.09 10.87 20.03
N GLY A 82 -22.01 10.21 19.59
CA GLY A 82 -22.07 9.07 18.68
C GLY A 82 -22.38 9.39 17.22
N SER A 83 -22.57 10.67 16.86
CA SER A 83 -22.75 11.08 15.47
C SER A 83 -21.50 10.81 14.62
N ARG A 84 -21.72 10.57 13.32
CA ARG A 84 -20.65 10.29 12.35
C ARG A 84 -20.62 11.32 11.21
N PRO A 85 -19.50 11.45 10.49
CA PRO A 85 -19.42 12.29 9.30
C PRO A 85 -20.56 12.04 8.32
N GLY A 86 -21.30 13.10 7.97
CA GLY A 86 -22.49 13.04 7.09
C GLY A 86 -23.82 12.88 7.82
N GLU A 87 -23.84 12.60 9.13
CA GLU A 87 -25.06 12.52 9.92
C GLU A 87 -25.48 13.87 10.52
N PRO A 88 -26.79 14.11 10.73
CA PRO A 88 -27.26 15.31 11.42
C PRO A 88 -26.64 15.44 12.82
N GLY A 89 -26.04 16.60 13.11
CA GLY A 89 -25.45 16.90 14.41
C GLY A 89 -23.96 16.57 14.55
N PHE A 90 -23.33 15.95 13.54
CA PHE A 90 -21.87 15.83 13.50
C PHE A 90 -21.22 17.17 13.16
N VAL A 91 -20.25 17.61 13.98
CA VAL A 91 -19.51 18.86 13.74
C VAL A 91 -18.07 18.52 13.34
N TRP A 92 -17.68 18.95 12.15
CA TRP A 92 -16.32 18.75 11.65
C TRP A 92 -15.32 19.57 12.45
N ARG A 93 -14.36 18.88 13.08
CA ARG A 93 -13.23 19.53 13.73
C ARG A 93 -12.22 19.96 12.67
N THR A 94 -11.77 21.21 12.74
CA THR A 94 -10.70 21.74 11.87
C THR A 94 -9.56 22.33 12.68
N GLU A 95 -8.39 22.36 12.06
CA GLU A 95 -7.17 22.97 12.59
C GLU A 95 -6.59 23.94 11.56
N ARG A 96 -5.76 24.89 12.02
CA ARG A 96 -5.00 25.76 11.12
C ARG A 96 -3.57 25.29 11.05
N LEU A 97 -3.15 24.79 9.88
CA LEU A 97 -1.76 24.44 9.58
C LEU A 97 -1.26 25.44 8.55
N ASP A 98 -0.15 26.13 8.84
CA ASP A 98 0.44 27.14 7.95
C ASP A 98 -0.55 28.23 7.48
N GLY A 99 -1.56 28.53 8.31
CA GLY A 99 -2.60 29.53 8.01
C GLY A 99 -3.79 28.98 7.23
N GLU A 100 -3.71 27.78 6.66
CA GLU A 100 -4.79 27.15 5.92
C GLU A 100 -5.64 26.25 6.83
N ARG A 101 -6.92 26.08 6.49
CA ARG A 101 -7.86 25.25 7.26
C ARG A 101 -7.76 23.80 6.82
N TYR A 102 -7.51 22.91 7.79
CA TYR A 102 -7.39 21.48 7.58
C TYR A 102 -8.37 20.68 8.43
N VAL A 103 -8.93 19.63 7.84
CA VAL A 103 -9.43 18.47 8.58
C VAL A 103 -8.26 17.51 8.75
N VAL A 104 -7.88 17.23 9.99
CA VAL A 104 -6.73 16.39 10.34
C VAL A 104 -7.21 15.00 10.74
N VAL A 105 -6.58 13.96 10.20
CA VAL A 105 -6.82 12.57 10.59
C VAL A 105 -5.53 11.85 10.93
N HIS A 106 -5.66 10.73 11.63
CA HIS A 106 -4.54 9.92 12.08
C HIS A 106 -4.72 8.46 11.68
N THR A 107 -3.64 7.78 11.30
CA THR A 107 -3.68 6.35 10.94
C THR A 107 -3.52 5.42 12.14
N SER A 108 -3.20 5.97 13.32
CA SER A 108 -3.05 5.20 14.56
C SER A 108 -3.23 6.06 15.82
N PRO A 109 -3.54 5.44 16.98
CA PRO A 109 -3.57 6.12 18.28
C PRO A 109 -2.23 6.76 18.66
N GLU A 110 -1.12 6.18 18.19
CA GLU A 110 0.24 6.70 18.39
C GLU A 110 0.40 8.04 17.68
N ARG A 111 0.02 8.12 16.39
CA ARG A 111 0.05 9.40 15.63
C ARG A 111 -0.88 10.44 16.24
N LEU A 112 -2.06 10.02 16.72
CA LEU A 112 -3.00 10.89 17.42
C LEU A 112 -2.39 11.45 18.72
N THR A 113 -1.78 10.59 19.53
CA THR A 113 -1.17 10.98 20.82
C THR A 113 0.04 11.88 20.62
N ASP A 114 0.86 11.61 19.60
CA ASP A 114 1.99 12.46 19.23
C ASP A 114 1.55 13.85 18.78
N HIS A 115 0.37 13.95 18.15
CA HIS A 115 -0.17 15.21 17.62
C HIS A 115 -0.97 16.03 18.65
N HIS A 116 -1.66 15.38 19.59
CA HIS A 116 -2.53 16.04 20.57
C HIS A 116 -1.98 15.93 21.99
N THR A 117 -1.84 17.07 22.67
CA THR A 117 -1.38 17.16 24.07
C THR A 117 -2.42 16.75 25.10
N VAL A 118 -3.67 16.55 24.67
CA VAL A 118 -4.80 16.14 25.49
C VAL A 118 -5.54 15.01 24.80
N THR A 119 -6.19 14.13 25.57
CA THR A 119 -7.05 13.09 25.01
C THR A 119 -8.20 13.71 24.23
N VAL A 120 -8.32 13.34 22.96
CA VAL A 120 -9.41 13.78 22.08
C VAL A 120 -10.26 12.56 21.71
N GLU A 121 -11.58 12.70 21.78
CA GLU A 121 -12.50 11.67 21.29
C GLU A 121 -12.35 11.53 19.77
N THR A 122 -12.36 10.30 19.27
CA THR A 122 -12.20 10.01 17.84
C THR A 122 -13.25 9.04 17.36
N VAL A 123 -13.66 9.19 16.10
CA VAL A 123 -14.38 8.14 15.36
C VAL A 123 -13.44 7.45 14.38
N LEU A 124 -13.51 6.13 14.32
CA LEU A 124 -12.80 5.34 13.31
C LEU A 124 -13.68 5.23 12.06
N VAL A 125 -13.18 5.71 10.93
CA VAL A 125 -13.94 5.82 9.68
C VAL A 125 -13.11 5.32 8.50
N LYS A 126 -13.73 4.62 7.54
CA LYS A 126 -13.06 4.28 6.27
C LYS A 126 -12.75 5.60 5.56
N PHE A 127 -11.50 5.83 5.15
CA PHE A 127 -11.12 7.11 4.53
C PHE A 127 -11.96 7.42 3.29
N VAL A 128 -12.28 6.41 2.48
CA VAL A 128 -13.15 6.58 1.32
C VAL A 128 -14.57 7.05 1.67
N GLN A 129 -15.13 6.60 2.80
CA GLN A 129 -16.43 7.08 3.27
C GLN A 129 -16.33 8.50 3.82
N LEU A 130 -15.21 8.84 4.45
CA LEU A 130 -14.96 10.18 4.97
C LEU A 130 -14.94 11.23 3.86
N ILE A 131 -14.21 10.98 2.77
CA ILE A 131 -14.06 11.94 1.67
C ILE A 131 -15.35 12.10 0.85
N ARG A 132 -16.27 11.12 0.85
CA ARG A 132 -17.59 11.25 0.21
C ARG A 132 -18.50 12.24 0.93
N CYS A 133 -18.30 12.45 2.23
CA CYS A 133 -19.08 13.38 3.04
C CYS A 133 -18.33 14.72 3.25
N TRP A 134 -17.35 15.05 2.41
CA TRP A 134 -16.46 16.19 2.64
C TRP A 134 -17.27 17.50 2.83
N PRO A 135 -16.99 18.28 3.89
CA PRO A 135 -17.91 19.34 4.33
C PRO A 135 -17.94 20.55 3.40
N GLU A 136 -16.78 21.01 2.94
CA GLU A 136 -16.63 22.18 2.09
C GLU A 136 -15.44 21.96 1.14
N GLU A 137 -15.57 22.40 -0.11
CA GLU A 137 -14.55 22.19 -1.16
C GLU A 137 -13.25 22.97 -0.88
N ASP A 138 -13.31 24.07 -0.14
CA ASP A 138 -12.14 24.89 0.21
C ASP A 138 -11.37 24.34 1.43
N TRP A 139 -11.89 23.33 2.12
CA TRP A 139 -11.21 22.76 3.31
C TRP A 139 -10.21 21.70 2.91
N SER A 140 -8.96 21.90 3.31
CA SER A 140 -7.89 20.96 3.00
C SER A 140 -7.90 19.76 3.95
N PHE A 141 -7.24 18.68 3.55
CA PHE A 141 -7.06 17.47 4.32
C PHE A 141 -5.59 17.32 4.73
N ALA A 142 -5.35 16.83 5.95
CA ALA A 142 -4.03 16.39 6.38
C ALA A 142 -4.11 15.04 7.09
N VAL A 143 -3.20 14.14 6.76
CA VAL A 143 -2.98 12.88 7.47
C VAL A 143 -1.63 12.92 8.19
N ASN A 144 -1.59 12.49 9.45
CA ASN A 144 -0.38 12.38 10.27
C ASN A 144 0.60 13.58 10.12
N PRO A 145 0.14 14.83 10.28
CA PRO A 145 0.96 16.01 10.00
C PRO A 145 2.24 16.02 10.87
N GLY A 146 3.35 16.42 10.25
CA GLY A 146 4.65 16.49 10.92
C GLY A 146 5.42 15.16 11.00
N THR A 147 4.88 14.08 10.42
CA THR A 147 5.55 12.77 10.37
C THR A 147 6.10 12.46 8.98
N PRO A 148 7.05 11.50 8.84
CA PRO A 148 7.54 11.06 7.53
C PRO A 148 6.48 10.45 6.62
N ILE A 149 5.34 10.02 7.15
CA ILE A 149 4.19 9.51 6.38
C ILE A 149 3.04 10.52 6.32
N GLY A 150 3.33 11.78 6.64
CA GLY A 150 2.36 12.86 6.63
C GLY A 150 2.15 13.42 5.24
N ALA A 151 0.90 13.69 4.89
CA ALA A 151 0.55 14.35 3.63
C ALA A 151 -0.55 15.38 3.82
N LYS A 152 -0.55 16.38 2.95
CA LYS A 152 -1.57 17.43 2.87
C LYS A 152 -2.16 17.42 1.47
N LEU A 153 -3.48 17.47 1.37
CA LEU A 153 -4.21 17.54 0.10
C LEU A 153 -5.16 18.75 0.14
N PRO A 154 -5.12 19.65 -0.86
CA PRO A 154 -6.13 20.68 -1.04
C PRO A 154 -7.55 20.10 -1.12
N GLY A 155 -8.55 20.85 -0.69
CA GLY A 155 -9.94 20.39 -0.65
C GLY A 155 -10.49 19.98 -2.02
N GLU A 156 -10.14 20.72 -3.07
CA GLU A 156 -10.46 20.35 -4.47
C GLU A 156 -9.94 18.95 -4.85
N GLN A 157 -8.77 18.56 -4.34
CA GLN A 157 -8.19 17.24 -4.62
C GLN A 157 -8.92 16.15 -3.83
N ILE A 158 -9.42 16.45 -2.64
CA ILE A 158 -10.25 15.52 -1.87
C ILE A 158 -11.59 15.28 -2.55
N VAL A 159 -12.23 16.34 -3.07
CA VAL A 159 -13.46 16.21 -3.85
C VAL A 159 -13.22 15.40 -5.11
N GLY A 160 -12.12 15.68 -5.83
CA GLY A 160 -11.70 14.89 -6.99
C GLY A 160 -11.49 13.41 -6.66
N LEU A 161 -10.80 13.13 -5.54
CA LEU A 161 -10.55 11.78 -5.06
C LEU A 161 -11.84 11.05 -4.65
N ALA A 162 -12.79 11.74 -4.04
CA ALA A 162 -14.08 11.20 -3.64
C ALA A 162 -14.95 10.83 -4.86
N ASN A 163 -14.97 11.69 -5.88
CA ASN A 163 -15.69 11.43 -7.13
C ASN A 163 -15.10 10.23 -7.86
N TRP A 164 -13.77 10.17 -7.99
CA TRP A 164 -13.07 9.00 -8.52
C TRP A 164 -13.45 7.73 -7.75
N ALA A 165 -13.41 7.78 -6.41
CA ALA A 165 -13.74 6.63 -5.57
C ALA A 165 -15.19 6.16 -5.76
N ALA A 166 -16.13 7.09 -5.95
CA ALA A 166 -17.52 6.77 -6.26
C ALA A 166 -17.69 6.10 -7.63
N GLU A 167 -17.01 6.62 -8.66
CA GLU A 167 -17.03 6.05 -10.01
C GLU A 167 -16.44 4.63 -10.06
N VAL A 168 -15.43 4.34 -9.24
CA VAL A 168 -14.83 3.00 -9.14
C VAL A 168 -15.51 2.07 -8.12
N GLY A 169 -16.62 2.50 -7.50
CA GLY A 169 -17.40 1.70 -6.53
C GLY A 169 -16.75 1.55 -5.14
N LEU A 170 -15.69 2.29 -4.85
CA LEU A 170 -15.07 2.33 -3.53
C LEU A 170 -15.96 3.16 -2.60
N GLY A 171 -16.74 2.50 -1.74
CA GLY A 171 -17.58 3.14 -0.72
C GLY A 171 -19.05 2.70 -0.65
N ASP A 172 -19.49 1.76 -1.50
CA ASP A 172 -20.89 1.27 -1.55
C ASP A 172 -21.23 0.17 -0.51
N ASP A 173 -20.40 -0.01 0.51
CA ASP A 173 -20.80 -0.68 1.76
C ASP A 173 -21.78 0.22 2.53
N ALA A 174 -23.00 0.35 2.01
CA ALA A 174 -24.09 1.04 2.66
C ALA A 174 -24.64 0.18 3.80
N GLY A 175 -24.16 0.45 5.02
CA GLY A 175 -24.95 0.27 6.24
C GLY A 175 -24.50 -0.84 7.20
N ALA A 176 -24.18 -0.42 8.42
CA ALA A 176 -24.16 -1.19 9.67
C ALA A 176 -23.10 -2.30 9.82
N GLU A 177 -21.87 -1.92 10.19
CA GLU A 177 -21.19 -2.67 11.25
C GLU A 177 -21.76 -2.18 12.58
N GLU A 178 -22.76 -2.89 13.10
CA GLU A 178 -23.16 -2.81 14.52
C GLU A 178 -21.91 -2.96 15.41
N PRO A 179 -21.86 -2.31 16.58
CA PRO A 179 -20.69 -2.38 17.43
C PRO A 179 -20.49 -3.82 17.86
N VAL A 180 -19.47 -4.47 17.30
CA VAL A 180 -18.97 -5.74 17.84
C VAL A 180 -18.45 -5.39 19.23
N ALA A 181 -19.27 -5.71 20.22
CA ALA A 181 -18.86 -5.72 21.61
C ALA A 181 -17.53 -6.47 21.69
N VAL A 182 -16.61 -5.90 22.45
CA VAL A 182 -15.31 -6.49 22.77
C VAL A 182 -15.58 -7.79 23.53
N GLU A 183 -15.81 -8.89 22.80
CA GLU A 183 -15.72 -10.22 23.36
C GLU A 183 -14.25 -10.63 23.30
N GLU A 184 -13.67 -10.61 24.49
CA GLU A 184 -12.39 -11.21 24.87
C GLU A 184 -12.14 -12.51 24.09
N PRO A 185 -11.01 -12.66 23.38
CA PRO A 185 -10.83 -13.76 22.45
C PRO A 185 -10.70 -15.09 23.21
N ALA A 186 -11.81 -15.81 23.28
CA ALA A 186 -11.82 -17.22 23.64
C ALA A 186 -11.07 -18.02 22.57
N SER A 187 -9.90 -18.48 22.98
CA SER A 187 -8.97 -19.36 22.27
C SER A 187 -9.66 -20.50 21.53
N ARG A 188 -9.68 -20.43 20.19
CA ARG A 188 -9.64 -21.60 19.31
C ARG A 188 -8.28 -21.61 18.62
N PRO A 189 -7.57 -22.75 18.55
CA PRO A 189 -6.26 -22.81 17.92
C PRO A 189 -6.43 -22.56 16.42
N ARG A 190 -6.26 -21.30 16.01
CA ARG A 190 -5.89 -20.96 14.63
C ARG A 190 -4.56 -21.65 14.41
N ASN A 191 -4.57 -22.65 13.54
CA ASN A 191 -3.36 -23.24 13.01
C ASN A 191 -2.57 -22.07 12.39
N ALA A 192 -1.52 -21.62 13.09
CA ALA A 192 -0.73 -20.49 12.68
C ALA A 192 -0.08 -20.87 11.35
N ALA A 193 -0.39 -20.14 10.28
CA ALA A 193 0.44 -20.17 9.09
C ALA A 193 1.88 -19.87 9.55
N PRO A 194 2.89 -20.63 9.05
CA PRO A 194 4.27 -20.36 9.41
C PRO A 194 4.63 -18.90 9.09
N PRO A 195 5.53 -18.29 9.87
CA PRO A 195 5.92 -16.89 9.67
C PRO A 195 6.38 -16.70 8.23
N VAL A 196 5.67 -15.84 7.49
CA VAL A 196 6.05 -15.41 6.15
C VAL A 196 7.31 -14.56 6.32
N ASP A 197 8.41 -14.98 5.73
CA ASP A 197 9.61 -14.15 5.64
C ASP A 197 9.25 -12.88 4.85
N PRO A 198 9.36 -11.67 5.45
CA PRO A 198 8.99 -10.43 4.78
C PRO A 198 9.87 -10.13 3.55
N ASN A 199 11.03 -10.79 3.41
CA ASN A 199 11.89 -10.71 2.23
C ASN A 199 11.61 -11.81 1.20
N ALA A 200 10.71 -12.76 1.48
CA ALA A 200 10.38 -13.80 0.51
C ALA A 200 9.61 -13.18 -0.67
N PRO A 201 9.95 -13.55 -1.92
CA PRO A 201 9.20 -13.09 -3.08
C PRO A 201 7.74 -13.49 -2.97
N VAL A 202 6.85 -12.54 -3.25
CA VAL A 202 5.41 -12.81 -3.34
C VAL A 202 5.16 -13.91 -4.37
N VAL A 203 4.41 -14.94 -3.97
CA VAL A 203 3.99 -15.99 -4.89
C VAL A 203 2.85 -15.46 -5.74
N MET A 204 3.01 -15.49 -7.05
CA MET A 204 1.99 -15.14 -8.02
C MET A 204 1.24 -16.39 -8.48
N GLN A 205 0.00 -16.20 -8.94
CA GLN A 205 -0.88 -17.23 -9.46
C GLN A 205 -1.52 -16.80 -10.78
N LYS A 206 -1.67 -17.75 -11.71
CA LYS A 206 -2.44 -17.57 -12.94
C LYS A 206 -3.28 -18.79 -13.26
N ALA A 207 -4.56 -18.60 -13.58
CA ALA A 207 -5.39 -19.65 -14.16
C ALA A 207 -4.89 -20.01 -15.58
N VAL A 208 -4.73 -21.31 -15.83
CA VAL A 208 -4.28 -21.86 -17.11
C VAL A 208 -5.44 -22.57 -17.77
N ALA A 209 -5.74 -22.18 -19.01
CA ALA A 209 -6.76 -22.84 -19.80
C ALA A 209 -6.34 -24.30 -20.07
N PRO A 210 -7.28 -25.27 -20.06
CA PRO A 210 -6.95 -26.67 -20.36
C PRO A 210 -6.23 -26.84 -21.70
N SER A 211 -6.61 -26.06 -22.72
CA SER A 211 -5.97 -26.04 -24.03
C SER A 211 -4.51 -25.56 -24.02
N GLN A 212 -4.08 -24.90 -22.94
CA GLN A 212 -2.71 -24.40 -22.80
C GLN A 212 -1.78 -25.39 -22.10
N LEU A 213 -2.29 -26.42 -21.43
CA LEU A 213 -1.48 -27.34 -20.62
C LEU A 213 -0.42 -28.07 -21.45
N ALA A 214 -0.76 -28.52 -22.66
CA ALA A 214 0.18 -29.20 -23.54
C ALA A 214 1.40 -28.32 -23.90
N TYR A 215 1.25 -26.99 -23.97
CA TYR A 215 2.41 -26.12 -24.20
C TYR A 215 3.41 -26.17 -23.05
N TYR A 216 2.93 -26.22 -21.80
CA TYR A 216 3.80 -26.37 -20.64
C TYR A 216 4.35 -27.80 -20.58
N LEU A 217 3.47 -28.80 -20.50
CA LEU A 217 3.84 -30.17 -20.19
C LEU A 217 4.65 -30.88 -21.29
N GLU A 218 4.34 -30.64 -22.56
CA GLU A 218 4.97 -31.35 -23.67
C GLU A 218 6.03 -30.51 -24.38
N ARG A 219 5.83 -29.18 -24.43
CA ARG A 219 6.70 -28.27 -25.21
C ARG A 219 7.64 -27.43 -24.36
N GLY A 220 7.63 -27.60 -23.04
CA GLY A 220 8.56 -26.88 -22.16
C GLY A 220 8.32 -25.38 -22.09
N TYR A 221 7.11 -24.90 -22.42
CA TYR A 221 6.82 -23.47 -22.40
C TYR A 221 7.04 -22.89 -21.00
N ASP A 222 7.90 -21.89 -20.87
CA ASP A 222 8.44 -21.43 -19.59
C ASP A 222 8.13 -19.95 -19.32
N ARG A 223 7.07 -19.42 -19.93
CA ARG A 223 6.71 -18.01 -19.84
C ARG A 223 5.29 -17.79 -19.35
N VAL A 224 5.07 -16.62 -18.74
CA VAL A 224 3.77 -16.13 -18.33
C VAL A 224 3.52 -14.74 -18.90
N SER A 225 2.29 -14.48 -19.31
CA SER A 225 1.80 -13.20 -19.86
C SER A 225 0.35 -12.97 -19.47
N GLY A 226 -0.17 -11.75 -19.62
CA GLY A 226 -1.56 -11.40 -19.30
C GLY A 226 -1.78 -11.17 -17.80
N PHE A 227 -3.02 -11.40 -17.36
CA PHE A 227 -3.45 -11.12 -15.99
C PHE A 227 -3.04 -12.22 -15.02
N VAL A 228 -2.53 -11.81 -13.86
CA VAL A 228 -2.01 -12.64 -12.78
C VAL A 228 -2.35 -12.00 -11.44
N HIS A 229 -2.36 -12.80 -10.38
CA HIS A 229 -2.81 -12.38 -9.04
C HIS A 229 -1.81 -12.85 -7.99
N ARG A 230 -1.82 -12.29 -6.80
CA ARG A 230 -1.01 -12.83 -5.70
C ARG A 230 -1.69 -14.09 -5.17
N ALA A 231 -0.96 -15.20 -5.06
CA ALA A 231 -1.52 -16.46 -4.57
C ALA A 231 -2.13 -16.35 -3.16
N PRO A 232 -1.54 -15.61 -2.20
CA PRO A 232 -2.15 -15.42 -0.88
C PRO A 232 -3.52 -14.72 -0.92
N GLU A 233 -3.73 -13.78 -1.86
CA GLU A 233 -5.01 -13.08 -2.02
C GLU A 233 -6.11 -13.98 -2.60
N LEU A 234 -5.74 -15.13 -3.17
CA LEU A 234 -6.67 -16.12 -3.70
C LEU A 234 -6.84 -17.33 -2.79
N ALA A 235 -6.23 -17.35 -1.60
CA ALA A 235 -6.17 -18.53 -0.74
C ALA A 235 -7.55 -19.01 -0.25
N HIS A 236 -8.54 -18.11 -0.21
CA HIS A 236 -9.92 -18.44 0.14
C HIS A 236 -10.74 -18.99 -1.05
N LEU A 237 -10.26 -18.84 -2.28
CA LEU A 237 -10.91 -19.36 -3.49
C LEU A 237 -10.38 -20.77 -3.78
N THR A 238 -10.94 -21.74 -3.07
CA THR A 238 -10.41 -23.11 -3.07
C THR A 238 -11.00 -24.01 -4.15
N THR A 239 -12.04 -23.60 -4.87
CA THR A 239 -12.72 -24.42 -5.88
C THR A 239 -12.67 -23.81 -7.29
N PRO A 240 -12.81 -24.62 -8.36
CA PRO A 240 -12.93 -24.12 -9.74
C PRO A 240 -14.01 -23.05 -9.91
N ALA A 241 -15.20 -23.26 -9.32
CA ALA A 241 -16.31 -22.31 -9.43
C ALA A 241 -16.01 -20.97 -8.75
N GLN A 242 -15.34 -20.98 -7.59
CA GLN A 242 -14.91 -19.77 -6.88
C GLN A 242 -13.86 -19.01 -7.67
N LEU A 243 -12.83 -19.69 -8.19
CA LEU A 243 -11.80 -19.06 -9.03
C LEU A 243 -12.40 -18.51 -10.34
N HIS A 244 -13.31 -19.24 -10.97
CA HIS A 244 -14.02 -18.77 -12.15
C HIS A 244 -14.81 -17.49 -11.87
N GLY A 245 -15.59 -17.46 -10.78
CA GLY A 245 -16.39 -16.31 -10.39
C GLY A 245 -15.57 -15.10 -9.96
N GLY A 246 -14.59 -15.31 -9.06
CA GLY A 246 -13.77 -14.25 -8.50
C GLY A 246 -12.82 -13.61 -9.52
N LEU A 247 -12.24 -14.41 -10.42
CA LEU A 247 -11.31 -13.89 -11.44
C LEU A 247 -12.04 -13.39 -12.71
N GLY A 248 -13.37 -13.42 -12.74
CA GLY A 248 -14.16 -13.01 -13.90
C GLY A 248 -13.85 -13.82 -15.16
N LEU A 249 -13.62 -15.14 -15.01
CA LEU A 249 -13.27 -16.02 -16.13
C LEU A 249 -14.45 -16.35 -17.05
N GLY A 250 -15.65 -15.84 -16.80
CA GLY A 250 -16.88 -16.14 -17.56
C GLY A 250 -17.13 -15.27 -18.79
N TYR A 251 -16.10 -14.70 -19.41
CA TYR A 251 -16.25 -13.81 -20.57
C TYR A 251 -16.61 -14.55 -21.87
N PRO A 252 -17.11 -13.85 -22.92
CA PRO A 252 -17.43 -14.47 -24.20
C PRO A 252 -16.26 -15.28 -24.77
N ASP A 253 -16.54 -16.50 -25.23
CA ASP A 253 -15.55 -17.47 -25.73
C ASP A 253 -14.46 -17.87 -24.70
N SER A 254 -14.77 -17.74 -23.40
CA SER A 254 -13.86 -18.18 -22.36
C SER A 254 -13.54 -19.68 -22.46
N PRO A 255 -12.26 -20.07 -22.32
CA PRO A 255 -11.87 -21.48 -22.26
C PRO A 255 -12.13 -22.11 -20.89
N PHE A 256 -12.69 -21.36 -19.93
CA PHE A 256 -12.99 -21.82 -18.57
C PHE A 256 -14.50 -22.06 -18.43
N ALA A 257 -14.88 -23.25 -17.99
CA ALA A 257 -16.27 -23.58 -17.65
C ALA A 257 -16.52 -23.33 -16.16
N ARG A 258 -17.68 -22.75 -15.81
CA ARG A 258 -18.07 -22.46 -14.42
C ARG A 258 -18.26 -23.72 -13.57
N ASP A 259 -18.72 -24.79 -14.19
CA ASP A 259 -19.04 -26.10 -13.60
C ASP A 259 -17.95 -27.15 -13.86
N ALA A 260 -16.73 -26.71 -14.19
CA ALA A 260 -15.60 -27.63 -14.38
C ALA A 260 -15.27 -28.39 -13.08
N ASP A 261 -15.04 -29.70 -13.20
CA ASP A 261 -14.61 -30.56 -12.09
C ASP A 261 -13.19 -30.23 -11.61
N GLU A 262 -12.41 -29.51 -12.42
CA GLU A 262 -11.04 -29.10 -12.12
C GLU A 262 -10.65 -27.80 -12.83
N ILE A 263 -9.73 -27.05 -12.23
CA ILE A 263 -9.05 -25.91 -12.83
C ILE A 263 -7.54 -26.04 -12.63
N TYR A 264 -6.77 -25.52 -13.57
CA TYR A 264 -5.32 -25.53 -13.52
C TYR A 264 -4.77 -24.15 -13.22
N VAL A 265 -3.77 -24.09 -12.35
CA VAL A 265 -3.11 -22.82 -11.99
C VAL A 265 -1.59 -22.96 -12.04
N LEU A 266 -0.92 -21.92 -12.50
CA LEU A 266 0.52 -21.73 -12.31
C LEU A 266 0.74 -20.98 -11.01
N ARG A 267 1.72 -21.39 -10.21
CA ARG A 267 2.23 -20.65 -9.05
C ARG A 267 3.74 -20.48 -9.13
N TRP A 268 4.23 -19.27 -8.89
CA TRP A 268 5.67 -18.98 -8.95
C TRP A 268 6.07 -17.79 -8.05
N PRO A 269 7.27 -17.80 -7.46
CA PRO A 269 7.81 -16.64 -6.73
C PRO A 269 8.18 -15.49 -7.68
N ALA A 270 7.67 -14.29 -7.43
CA ALA A 270 7.97 -13.10 -8.23
C ALA A 270 9.26 -12.40 -7.75
N HIS A 271 10.42 -12.92 -8.17
CA HIS A 271 11.73 -12.30 -7.84
C HIS A 271 11.96 -10.91 -8.44
N ARG A 272 11.16 -10.49 -9.43
CA ARG A 272 11.20 -9.15 -10.04
C ARG A 272 9.80 -8.51 -10.00
N PRO A 273 9.42 -7.87 -8.89
CA PRO A 273 8.09 -7.29 -8.71
C PRO A 273 7.71 -6.27 -9.81
N SER A 274 8.68 -5.51 -10.33
CA SER A 274 8.46 -4.50 -11.37
C SER A 274 7.92 -5.05 -12.71
N LEU A 275 7.96 -6.37 -12.93
CA LEU A 275 7.34 -7.01 -14.10
C LEU A 275 5.82 -7.19 -13.97
N TYR A 276 5.27 -6.98 -12.77
CA TYR A 276 3.85 -7.17 -12.46
C TYR A 276 3.26 -5.80 -12.12
N ARG A 277 2.64 -5.18 -13.12
CA ARG A 277 2.13 -3.83 -13.01
C ARG A 277 0.62 -3.88 -12.86
N ILE A 278 0.06 -2.98 -12.05
CA ILE A 278 -1.38 -2.78 -12.01
C ILE A 278 -1.82 -2.32 -13.42
N PRO A 279 -2.77 -3.02 -14.07
CA PRO A 279 -3.19 -2.70 -15.42
C PRO A 279 -4.20 -1.56 -15.40
N TYR A 280 -3.77 -0.34 -15.04
CA TYR A 280 -4.60 0.84 -15.24
C TYR A 280 -4.85 1.05 -16.73
N GLY A 281 -6.11 1.24 -17.11
CA GLY A 281 -6.47 1.22 -18.52
C GLY A 281 -7.97 1.17 -18.80
N GLY A 282 -8.32 0.71 -20.00
CA GLY A 282 -9.73 0.54 -20.38
C GLY A 282 -9.89 -0.32 -21.63
N GLN A 283 -11.10 -0.34 -22.19
CA GLN A 283 -11.40 -1.16 -23.39
C GLN A 283 -11.16 -0.41 -24.71
N ASN A 284 -10.81 0.86 -24.63
CA ASN A 284 -10.48 1.73 -25.75
C ASN A 284 -9.50 2.83 -25.26
N GLU A 285 -8.97 3.63 -26.19
CA GLU A 285 -7.98 4.65 -25.85
C GLU A 285 -8.53 5.73 -24.89
N ASP A 286 -9.80 6.10 -25.02
CA ASP A 286 -10.41 7.14 -24.19
C ASP A 286 -10.55 6.66 -22.73
N ALA A 287 -11.01 5.43 -22.52
CA ALA A 287 -11.07 4.81 -21.21
C ALA A 287 -9.68 4.58 -20.60
N MET A 288 -8.68 4.23 -21.42
CA MET A 288 -7.29 4.12 -20.95
C MET A 288 -6.74 5.49 -20.51
N ARG A 289 -6.97 6.55 -21.30
CA ARG A 289 -6.54 7.92 -20.95
C ARG A 289 -7.24 8.44 -19.69
N ALA A 290 -8.52 8.13 -19.52
CA ALA A 290 -9.28 8.51 -18.33
C ALA A 290 -8.71 7.88 -17.04
N MET A 291 -8.13 6.68 -17.14
CA MET A 291 -7.46 6.00 -16.04
C MET A 291 -5.98 6.38 -15.89
N GLU A 292 -5.50 7.35 -16.66
CA GLU A 292 -4.06 7.65 -16.85
C GLU A 292 -3.22 6.38 -17.05
N GLY A 293 -3.86 5.42 -17.72
CA GLY A 293 -3.42 4.05 -17.81
C GLY A 293 -2.51 3.79 -19.00
N TRP A 294 -2.07 2.54 -19.09
CA TRP A 294 -1.18 2.06 -20.15
C TRP A 294 -1.72 0.81 -20.86
N VAL A 295 -2.85 0.28 -20.40
CA VAL A 295 -3.45 -0.96 -20.91
C VAL A 295 -4.73 -0.67 -21.68
N ILE A 296 -4.82 -1.21 -22.89
CA ILE A 296 -6.10 -1.40 -23.58
C ILE A 296 -6.33 -2.90 -23.69
N GLU A 297 -7.45 -3.40 -23.16
CA GLU A 297 -7.78 -4.82 -23.20
C GLU A 297 -9.29 -5.02 -23.36
N ARG A 298 -9.68 -6.16 -23.93
CA ARG A 298 -11.09 -6.47 -24.20
C ARG A 298 -11.91 -6.68 -22.92
N PHE A 299 -13.24 -6.52 -23.04
CA PHE A 299 -14.20 -7.01 -22.03
C PHE A 299 -13.82 -8.43 -21.58
N PRO A 300 -13.81 -8.73 -20.27
CA PRO A 300 -14.43 -8.00 -19.16
C PRO A 300 -13.47 -7.04 -18.43
N PHE A 301 -12.31 -6.70 -19.01
CA PHE A 301 -11.33 -5.83 -18.40
C PHE A 301 -11.92 -4.48 -17.96
N ARG A 302 -11.72 -4.15 -16.68
CA ARG A 302 -12.19 -2.91 -16.05
C ARG A 302 -11.11 -1.82 -15.99
N GLY A 303 -9.83 -2.21 -16.03
CA GLY A 303 -8.71 -1.26 -16.04
C GLY A 303 -8.50 -0.48 -14.76
N ASN A 304 -9.05 -0.96 -13.64
CA ASN A 304 -8.95 -0.36 -12.31
C ASN A 304 -8.01 -1.11 -11.37
N GLY A 305 -7.28 -2.11 -11.87
CA GLY A 305 -6.36 -2.91 -11.06
C GLY A 305 -7.00 -4.05 -10.27
N PHE A 306 -8.28 -4.34 -10.51
CA PHE A 306 -8.98 -5.45 -9.86
C PHE A 306 -9.54 -6.42 -10.90
N ALA A 307 -9.60 -7.70 -10.51
CA ALA A 307 -10.18 -8.73 -11.33
C ALA A 307 -11.67 -8.43 -11.60
N PRO A 308 -12.19 -8.75 -12.81
CA PRO A 308 -13.52 -8.36 -13.21
C PRO A 308 -14.62 -9.31 -12.69
N GLY A 309 -14.34 -10.06 -11.63
CA GLY A 309 -15.29 -10.97 -11.01
C GLY A 309 -16.56 -10.29 -10.52
N GLU A 310 -17.62 -11.09 -10.42
CA GLU A 310 -18.90 -10.69 -9.82
C GLU A 310 -19.02 -11.17 -8.36
N SER A 311 -17.97 -11.81 -7.81
CA SER A 311 -17.95 -12.14 -6.39
C SER A 311 -17.77 -10.86 -5.56
N SER A 312 -18.17 -10.92 -4.29
CA SER A 312 -17.91 -9.86 -3.31
C SER A 312 -16.43 -9.68 -2.98
N ASP A 313 -15.54 -10.52 -3.53
CA ASP A 313 -14.12 -10.48 -3.25
C ASP A 313 -13.43 -9.40 -4.09
N VAL A 314 -12.72 -8.51 -3.42
CA VAL A 314 -11.85 -7.54 -4.09
C VAL A 314 -10.49 -8.20 -4.32
N ILE A 315 -10.22 -8.57 -5.57
CA ILE A 315 -9.00 -9.29 -5.96
C ILE A 315 -8.14 -8.38 -6.80
N ALA A 316 -6.92 -8.08 -6.33
CA ALA A 316 -5.99 -7.25 -7.09
C ALA A 316 -5.47 -8.00 -8.32
N GLU A 317 -5.54 -7.36 -9.48
CA GLU A 317 -5.12 -7.90 -10.76
C GLU A 317 -3.84 -7.19 -11.23
N PHE A 318 -2.88 -7.96 -11.69
CA PHE A 318 -1.62 -7.48 -12.24
C PHE A 318 -1.49 -7.96 -13.67
N LYS A 319 -0.92 -7.14 -14.56
CA LYS A 319 -0.59 -7.55 -15.92
C LYS A 319 0.92 -7.69 -16.07
N VAL A 320 1.31 -8.80 -16.69
CA VAL A 320 2.68 -9.09 -17.12
C VAL A 320 2.70 -9.24 -18.64
N ASP A 321 3.59 -8.54 -19.32
CA ASP A 321 3.66 -8.61 -20.79
C ASP A 321 4.21 -9.97 -21.24
N SER A 322 5.42 -10.31 -20.77
CA SER A 322 6.00 -11.65 -20.87
C SER A 322 7.16 -11.78 -19.89
N ALA A 323 7.04 -12.68 -18.91
CA ALA A 323 8.12 -13.02 -17.99
C ALA A 323 8.47 -14.50 -18.12
N ARG A 324 9.77 -14.83 -18.00
CA ARG A 324 10.17 -16.23 -17.81
C ARG A 324 9.85 -16.64 -16.37
N LEU A 325 9.29 -17.83 -16.22
CA LEU A 325 9.01 -18.45 -14.94
C LEU A 325 10.33 -18.92 -14.30
N PRO A 326 10.54 -18.69 -12.99
CA PRO A 326 11.72 -19.18 -12.30
C PRO A 326 11.72 -20.71 -12.17
N HIS A 327 12.91 -21.27 -11.94
CA HIS A 327 13.05 -22.68 -11.56
C HIS A 327 12.14 -23.01 -10.37
N GLY A 328 11.52 -24.19 -10.39
CA GLY A 328 10.63 -24.61 -9.31
C GLY A 328 9.22 -24.04 -9.39
N SER A 329 8.89 -23.24 -10.43
CA SER A 329 7.50 -22.85 -10.70
C SER A 329 6.62 -24.07 -10.83
N GLN A 330 5.43 -24.03 -10.26
CA GLN A 330 4.54 -25.18 -10.14
C GLN A 330 3.31 -25.01 -11.04
N LEU A 331 2.91 -26.11 -11.67
CA LEU A 331 1.61 -26.26 -12.31
C LEU A 331 0.78 -27.16 -11.41
N LEU A 332 -0.34 -26.63 -10.94
CA LEU A 332 -1.24 -27.30 -10.00
C LEU A 332 -2.59 -27.53 -10.65
N ARG A 333 -3.25 -28.59 -10.18
CA ARG A 333 -4.64 -28.90 -10.44
C ARG A 333 -5.43 -28.73 -9.15
N ILE A 334 -6.54 -28.00 -9.21
CA ILE A 334 -7.49 -27.80 -8.13
C ILE A 334 -8.79 -28.50 -8.54
N SER A 335 -9.24 -29.49 -7.76
CA SER A 335 -10.46 -30.25 -8.03
C SER A 335 -11.70 -29.59 -7.40
N ALA A 336 -12.90 -29.99 -7.82
CA ALA A 336 -14.18 -29.47 -7.33
C ALA A 336 -14.38 -29.59 -5.81
N ASP A 337 -13.73 -30.56 -5.18
CA ASP A 337 -13.70 -30.77 -3.72
C ASP A 337 -12.70 -29.85 -2.98
N GLY A 338 -11.98 -29.00 -3.72
CA GLY A 338 -10.96 -28.11 -3.19
C GLY A 338 -9.58 -28.75 -3.02
N THR A 339 -9.40 -30.02 -3.42
CA THR A 339 -8.10 -30.68 -3.34
C THR A 339 -7.13 -30.09 -4.36
N GLU A 340 -6.02 -29.52 -3.87
CA GLU A 340 -4.90 -29.08 -4.71
C GLU A 340 -3.86 -30.19 -4.88
N ARG A 341 -3.39 -30.39 -6.12
CA ARG A 341 -2.27 -31.29 -6.44
C ARG A 341 -1.30 -30.62 -7.39
N VAL A 342 -0.02 -30.60 -7.04
CA VAL A 342 1.05 -30.24 -8.00
C VAL A 342 1.13 -31.35 -9.03
N ILE A 343 0.95 -31.01 -10.31
CA ILE A 343 1.03 -31.97 -11.42
C ILE A 343 2.34 -31.87 -12.18
N ALA A 344 3.03 -30.72 -12.14
CA ALA A 344 4.35 -30.57 -12.71
C ALA A 344 5.14 -29.43 -12.05
N THR A 345 6.46 -29.52 -12.10
CA THR A 345 7.38 -28.47 -11.66
C THR A 345 8.35 -28.13 -12.79
N LEU A 346 8.56 -26.84 -13.05
CA LEU A 346 9.47 -26.36 -14.08
C LEU A 346 10.93 -26.58 -13.66
N ASP A 347 11.67 -27.31 -14.47
CA ASP A 347 13.13 -27.34 -14.46
C ASP A 347 13.66 -26.43 -15.57
N THR A 348 14.23 -25.28 -15.20
CA THR A 348 14.81 -24.32 -16.14
C THR A 348 16.15 -24.75 -16.72
N ASP A 349 16.86 -25.70 -16.09
CA ASP A 349 18.16 -26.18 -16.59
C ASP A 349 17.95 -27.08 -17.82
N ALA A 350 16.90 -27.90 -17.76
CA ALA A 350 16.48 -28.76 -18.87
C ALA A 350 15.38 -28.13 -19.75
N LEU A 351 14.80 -27.00 -19.34
CA LEU A 351 13.65 -26.34 -19.97
C LEU A 351 12.46 -27.30 -20.18
N VAL A 352 12.16 -28.10 -19.16
CA VAL A 352 11.06 -29.07 -19.16
C VAL A 352 10.20 -28.95 -17.91
N TRP A 353 8.93 -29.31 -18.04
CA TRP A 353 8.03 -29.48 -16.92
C TRP A 353 8.07 -30.93 -16.45
N ARG A 354 8.68 -31.17 -15.29
CA ARG A 354 8.73 -32.50 -14.69
C ARG A 354 7.40 -32.83 -14.04
N GLN A 355 6.68 -33.79 -14.60
CA GLN A 355 5.40 -34.22 -14.05
C GLN A 355 5.58 -34.95 -12.72
N VAL A 356 4.68 -34.68 -11.77
CA VAL A 356 4.65 -35.30 -10.44
C VAL A 356 3.63 -36.44 -10.50
N GLY A 357 4.08 -37.66 -10.25
CA GLY A 357 3.21 -38.85 -10.25
C GLY A 357 3.05 -39.55 -11.60
N GLY A 358 3.93 -39.28 -12.58
CA GLY A 358 3.99 -40.05 -13.82
C GLY A 358 4.75 -41.37 -13.63
N SER A 359 4.02 -42.48 -13.57
CA SER A 359 4.49 -43.81 -13.99
C SER A 359 3.66 -44.25 -15.19
#